data_AF-A0A256WKD5-F1
#
_entry.id   AF-A0A256WKD5-F1
#
_cell.length_a   1.000
_cell.length_b   1.000
_cell.length_c   1.000
_cell.angle_alpha   90.00
_cell.angle_beta   90.00
_cell.angle_gamma   90.00
#
_symmetry.space_group_name_H-M   'P 1'
#
loop_
_entity.id
_entity.type
_entity.pdbx_description
1 polymer ?
#
loop_
_entity_poly.entity_id
_entity_poly.type
_entity_poly.pdbx_seq_one_letter_code
_entity_poly.pdbx_strand_id
1 'polypeptide(L)'
;SNSSNVYFNNRLDSLIVDQDRNSILLSAEVLDNEDNLLSSNILYFSKIANLNLPVPNIKYNIEQSDNGFIISMATDKLAKNIFLSTEKIEGKFSDNYFDLLPNQNVEIEFVTTTHISMNEFKKNLKVVTIRDSY
;
A
#
# COMPACT_ATOMS: atom_id res chain seq x y z
N SER A 1 0.50 6.47 -30.28
CA SER A 1 0.13 7.86 -29.94
C SER A 1 -0.13 7.96 -28.45
N ASN A 2 0.45 8.95 -27.77
CA ASN A 2 0.06 9.31 -26.42
C ASN A 2 -1.09 10.31 -26.51
N SER A 3 -2.25 9.98 -25.96
CA SER A 3 -3.41 10.87 -25.86
C SER A 3 -3.94 10.85 -24.43
N SER A 4 -4.31 12.01 -23.88
CA SER A 4 -5.01 12.13 -22.60
C SER A 4 -6.41 12.69 -22.84
N ASN A 5 -7.41 12.14 -22.13
CA ASN A 5 -8.79 12.60 -22.16
C ASN A 5 -9.34 12.67 -20.74
N VAL A 6 -10.31 13.57 -20.50
CA VAL A 6 -11.02 13.66 -19.23
C VAL A 6 -12.21 12.71 -19.26
N TYR A 7 -12.14 11.63 -18.48
CA TYR A 7 -13.21 10.64 -18.38
C TYR A 7 -14.18 10.92 -17.22
N PHE A 8 -13.75 11.67 -16.21
CA PHE A 8 -14.58 12.07 -15.08
C PHE A 8 -14.20 13.47 -14.61
N ASN A 9 -15.21 14.33 -14.39
CA ASN A 9 -15.05 15.66 -13.83
C ASN A 9 -16.22 15.98 -12.91
N ASN A 10 -15.93 16.41 -11.68
CA ASN A 10 -16.94 16.75 -10.70
C ASN A 10 -16.41 17.85 -9.76
N ARG A 11 -17.30 18.61 -9.12
CA ARG A 11 -16.90 19.56 -8.08
C ARG A 11 -16.62 18.77 -6.81
N LEU A 12 -15.51 19.09 -6.15
CA LEU A 12 -15.14 18.41 -4.92
C LEU A 12 -16.22 18.60 -3.83
N ASP A 13 -16.74 19.82 -3.70
CA ASP A 13 -17.77 20.15 -2.70
C ASP A 13 -19.09 19.39 -2.91
N SER A 14 -19.37 18.86 -4.11
CA SER A 14 -20.52 17.98 -4.34
C SER A 14 -20.24 16.51 -4.04
N LEU A 15 -18.97 16.09 -3.97
CA LEU A 15 -18.57 14.71 -3.68
C LEU A 15 -18.37 14.46 -2.18
N ILE A 16 -17.89 15.48 -1.45
CA ILE A 16 -17.50 15.37 -0.05
C ILE A 16 -18.16 16.47 0.78
N VAL A 17 -19.50 16.44 0.82
CA VAL A 17 -20.30 17.35 1.67
C VAL A 17 -20.07 17.00 3.14
N ASP A 18 -19.72 18.02 3.94
CA ASP A 18 -19.54 17.94 5.39
C ASP A 18 -18.49 16.92 5.89
N GLN A 19 -17.50 16.56 5.06
CA GLN A 19 -16.38 15.71 5.45
C GLN A 19 -15.12 16.52 5.78
N ASP A 20 -14.40 16.11 6.81
CA ASP A 20 -13.07 16.66 7.12
C ASP A 20 -12.04 16.19 6.10
N ARG A 21 -11.54 17.12 5.28
CA ARG A 21 -10.55 16.89 4.22
C ARG A 21 -9.22 16.29 4.72
N ASN A 22 -8.93 16.37 6.03
CA ASN A 22 -7.75 15.73 6.62
C ASN A 22 -7.98 14.23 6.92
N SER A 23 -9.22 13.77 6.89
CA SER A 23 -9.65 12.41 7.28
C SER A 23 -10.21 11.59 6.11
N ILE A 24 -10.15 12.13 4.89
CA ILE A 24 -10.64 11.50 3.67
C ILE A 24 -9.59 11.53 2.55
N LEU A 25 -9.72 10.57 1.64
CA LEU A 25 -8.98 10.49 0.39
C LEU A 25 -9.93 10.03 -0.73
N LEU A 26 -9.51 10.22 -1.97
CA LEU A 26 -10.15 9.60 -3.12
C LEU A 26 -9.23 8.50 -3.66
N SER A 27 -9.71 7.27 -3.69
CA SER A 27 -9.11 6.19 -4.47
C SER A 27 -9.80 6.14 -5.83
N ALA A 28 -9.03 6.16 -6.91
CA ALA A 28 -9.52 6.00 -8.27
C ALA A 28 -8.82 4.81 -8.92
N GLU A 29 -9.60 3.91 -9.50
CA GLU A 29 -9.13 2.71 -10.18
C GLU A 29 -9.70 2.69 -11.61
N VAL A 30 -8.87 2.27 -12.56
CA VAL A 30 -9.25 2.03 -13.95
C VAL A 30 -9.15 0.53 -14.17
N LEU A 31 -10.26 -0.09 -14.50
CA LEU A 31 -10.36 -1.52 -14.78
C LEU A 31 -10.57 -1.74 -16.29
N ASP A 32 -10.17 -2.91 -16.80
CA ASP A 32 -10.61 -3.36 -18.12
C ASP A 32 -12.03 -3.97 -18.06
N ASN A 33 -12.50 -4.53 -19.18
CA ASN A 33 -13.83 -5.13 -19.26
C ASN A 33 -13.97 -6.47 -18.51
N GLU A 34 -12.85 -7.01 -18.01
CA GLU A 34 -12.79 -8.25 -17.23
C GLU A 34 -12.49 -7.96 -15.75
N ASP A 35 -12.66 -6.70 -15.32
CA ASP A 35 -12.38 -6.21 -13.96
C ASP A 35 -10.89 -6.28 -13.55
N ASN A 36 -9.97 -6.43 -14.51
CA ASN A 36 -8.54 -6.38 -14.20
C ASN A 36 -8.08 -4.94 -13.96
N LEU A 37 -7.32 -4.71 -12.90
CA LEU A 37 -6.77 -3.39 -12.57
C LEU A 37 -5.71 -2.95 -13.60
N LEU A 38 -6.00 -1.89 -14.35
CA LEU A 38 -5.07 -1.28 -15.32
C LEU A 38 -4.25 -0.15 -14.71
N SER A 39 -4.85 0.62 -13.80
CA SER A 39 -4.20 1.76 -13.13
C SER A 39 -4.96 2.14 -11.88
N SER A 40 -4.26 2.61 -10.86
CA SER A 40 -4.86 3.19 -9.66
C SER A 40 -4.13 4.47 -9.26
N ASN A 41 -4.82 5.35 -8.53
CA ASN A 41 -4.22 6.50 -7.90
C ASN A 41 -4.98 6.90 -6.63
N ILE A 42 -4.25 7.42 -5.65
CA ILE A 42 -4.82 7.98 -4.42
C ILE A 42 -4.58 9.48 -4.40
N LEU A 43 -5.66 10.24 -4.24
CA LEU A 43 -5.62 11.68 -4.04
C LEU A 43 -5.95 12.01 -2.59
N TYR A 44 -5.01 12.71 -1.94
CA TYR A 44 -5.21 13.31 -0.62
C TYR A 44 -5.64 14.77 -0.76
N PHE A 45 -6.55 15.22 0.12
CA PHE A 45 -7.08 16.59 0.09
C PHE A 45 -6.36 17.56 1.02
N SER A 46 -5.30 17.10 1.69
CA SER A 46 -4.46 17.89 2.59
C SER A 46 -3.00 17.45 2.50
N LYS A 47 -2.12 18.26 3.08
CA LYS A 47 -0.70 17.90 3.21
C LYS A 47 -0.56 16.71 4.15
N ILE A 48 0.41 15.83 3.90
CA ILE A 48 0.66 14.62 4.71
C ILE A 48 0.75 14.94 6.21
N ALA A 49 1.47 16.01 6.58
CA ALA A 49 1.64 16.42 7.98
C ALA A 49 0.34 16.86 8.69
N ASN A 50 -0.73 17.13 7.93
CA ASN A 50 -2.03 17.53 8.46
C ASN A 50 -3.05 16.39 8.43
N LEU A 51 -2.72 15.23 7.85
CA LEU A 51 -3.65 14.12 7.73
C LEU A 51 -3.93 13.51 9.10
N ASN A 52 -5.20 13.29 9.39
CA ASN A 52 -5.66 12.54 10.56
C ASN A 52 -5.53 11.05 10.27
N LEU A 53 -4.28 10.56 10.17
CA LEU A 53 -4.01 9.16 9.87
C LEU A 53 -4.57 8.26 10.98
N PRO A 54 -5.28 7.19 10.65
CA PRO A 54 -5.73 6.22 11.65
C PRO A 54 -4.54 5.41 12.20
N VAL A 55 -4.77 4.63 13.25
CA VAL A 55 -3.87 3.52 13.63
C VAL A 55 -4.36 2.27 12.89
N PRO A 56 -3.64 1.78 11.86
CA PRO A 56 -4.01 0.58 11.14
C PRO A 56 -3.61 -0.68 11.91
N ASN A 57 -4.42 -1.72 11.78
CA ASN A 57 -4.07 -3.08 12.17
C ASN A 57 -3.65 -3.85 10.91
N ILE A 58 -2.35 -3.82 10.61
CA ILE A 58 -1.78 -4.52 9.45
C ILE A 58 -1.62 -6.00 9.80
N LYS A 59 -2.27 -6.85 9.02
CA LYS A 59 -2.10 -8.31 9.07
C LYS A 59 -1.33 -8.75 7.85
N TYR A 60 -0.42 -9.71 8.03
CA TYR A 60 0.29 -10.30 6.90
C TYR A 60 0.55 -11.79 7.12
N ASN A 61 0.56 -12.53 6.01
CA ASN A 61 1.02 -13.91 5.93
C ASN A 61 2.29 -13.97 5.08
N ILE A 62 3.14 -14.98 5.35
CA ILE A 62 4.39 -15.15 4.60
C ILE A 62 4.49 -16.59 4.14
N GLU A 63 4.73 -16.74 2.85
CA GLU A 63 4.93 -18.02 2.17
C GLU A 63 6.31 -18.04 1.53
N GLN A 64 6.89 -19.24 1.40
CA GLN A 64 8.17 -19.41 0.74
C GLN A 64 7.95 -19.53 -0.78
N SER A 65 8.78 -18.84 -1.55
CA SER A 65 8.81 -18.96 -3.01
C SER A 65 10.16 -19.50 -3.47
N ASP A 66 10.30 -19.79 -4.77
CA ASP A 66 11.54 -20.31 -5.35
C ASP A 66 12.74 -19.37 -5.13
N ASN A 67 12.49 -18.06 -5.10
CA ASN A 67 13.53 -17.01 -5.03
C ASN A 67 13.50 -16.20 -3.73
N GLY A 68 12.74 -16.64 -2.72
CA GLY A 68 12.63 -15.95 -1.44
C GLY A 68 11.27 -16.16 -0.77
N PHE A 69 10.50 -15.07 -0.63
CA PHE A 69 9.23 -15.07 0.10
C PHE A 69 8.15 -14.24 -0.59
N ILE A 70 6.89 -14.62 -0.39
CA ILE A 70 5.71 -13.83 -0.74
C ILE A 70 5.07 -13.37 0.56
N ILE A 71 4.76 -12.07 0.65
CA ILE A 71 4.16 -11.44 1.81
C ILE A 71 2.78 -10.92 1.40
N SER A 72 1.73 -11.62 1.79
CA SER A 72 0.35 -11.18 1.53
C SER A 72 -0.12 -10.29 2.69
N MET A 73 -0.46 -9.04 2.41
CA MET A 73 -0.78 -8.02 3.43
C MET A 73 -2.20 -7.48 3.27
N ALA A 74 -2.84 -7.21 4.41
CA ALA A 74 -4.16 -6.58 4.50
C ALA A 74 -4.23 -5.66 5.72
N THR A 75 -5.18 -4.72 5.72
CA THR A 75 -5.38 -3.76 6.81
C THR A 75 -6.87 -3.46 7.03
N ASP A 76 -7.23 -3.02 8.24
CA ASP A 76 -8.58 -2.58 8.58
C ASP A 76 -8.81 -1.07 8.32
N LYS A 77 -7.73 -0.29 8.22
CA LYS A 77 -7.71 1.16 8.00
C LYS A 77 -6.55 1.53 7.09
N LEU A 78 -6.57 2.73 6.51
CA LEU A 78 -5.43 3.22 5.71
C LEU A 78 -4.11 3.03 6.47
N ALA A 79 -3.23 2.22 5.89
CA ALA A 79 -1.83 2.12 6.28
C ALA A 79 -1.01 2.91 5.25
N LYS A 80 -0.61 4.12 5.64
CA LYS A 80 0.07 5.05 4.74
C LYS A 80 1.57 4.79 4.67
N ASN A 81 2.10 4.75 3.44
CA ASN A 81 3.51 4.53 3.10
C ASN A 81 4.11 3.36 3.90
N ILE A 82 3.56 2.16 3.74
CA ILE A 82 4.11 0.94 4.31
C ILE A 82 5.55 0.79 3.82
N PHE A 83 6.47 0.81 4.77
CA PHE A 83 7.88 0.56 4.59
C PHE A 83 8.23 -0.84 5.09
N LEU A 84 8.72 -1.67 4.17
CA LEU A 84 9.21 -3.01 4.42
C LEU A 84 10.74 -3.00 4.46
N SER A 85 11.31 -3.64 5.46
CA SER A 85 12.76 -3.79 5.57
C SER A 85 13.17 -5.07 6.28
N THR A 86 14.42 -5.46 6.08
CA THR A 86 15.09 -6.57 6.76
C THR A 86 16.40 -6.07 7.36
N GLU A 87 16.70 -6.43 8.61
CA GLU A 87 17.92 -5.91 9.26
C GLU A 87 19.21 -6.62 8.82
N LYS A 88 19.15 -7.95 8.61
CA LYS A 88 20.34 -8.80 8.41
C LYS A 88 20.25 -9.66 7.15
N ILE A 89 19.28 -9.37 6.31
CA ILE A 89 18.98 -10.15 5.13
C ILE A 89 19.08 -9.21 3.94
N GLU A 90 19.99 -9.51 3.03
CA GLU A 90 20.07 -8.81 1.75
C GLU A 90 18.99 -9.33 0.80
N GLY A 91 18.29 -8.42 0.13
CA GLY A 91 17.27 -8.75 -0.84
C GLY A 91 16.51 -7.51 -1.30
N LYS A 92 15.48 -7.73 -2.11
CA LYS A 92 14.65 -6.66 -2.69
C LYS A 92 13.18 -7.00 -2.55
N PHE A 93 12.42 -6.04 -2.05
CA PHE A 93 10.95 -6.08 -2.13
C PHE A 93 10.51 -5.62 -3.51
N SER A 94 9.47 -6.25 -4.07
CA SER A 94 8.87 -5.88 -5.35
C SER A 94 8.23 -4.49 -5.31
N ASP A 95 7.71 -4.10 -4.15
CA ASP A 95 7.18 -2.77 -3.88
C ASP A 95 7.48 -2.34 -2.43
N ASN A 96 7.61 -1.04 -2.22
CA ASN A 96 7.90 -0.44 -0.93
C ASN A 96 7.43 1.02 -0.92
N TYR A 97 7.08 1.55 0.26
CA TYR A 97 6.49 2.88 0.43
C TYR A 97 5.12 3.06 -0.22
N PHE A 98 4.32 1.99 -0.28
CA PHE A 98 2.97 2.01 -0.85
C PHE A 98 1.90 2.29 0.22
N ASP A 99 0.73 2.75 -0.21
CA ASP A 99 -0.45 2.87 0.65
C ASP A 99 -1.28 1.58 0.56
N LEU A 100 -1.78 1.10 1.70
CA LEU A 100 -2.70 -0.03 1.76
C LEU A 100 -4.05 0.43 2.31
N LEU A 101 -5.10 0.30 1.50
CA LEU A 101 -6.47 0.66 1.89
C LEU A 101 -7.21 -0.54 2.51
N PRO A 102 -8.28 -0.29 3.30
CA PRO A 102 -9.23 -1.33 3.65
C PRO A 102 -9.77 -2.01 2.39
N ASN A 103 -10.01 -3.33 2.48
CA ASN A 103 -10.50 -4.18 1.39
C ASN A 103 -9.49 -4.42 0.24
N GLN A 104 -8.27 -3.91 0.34
CA GLN A 104 -7.19 -4.30 -0.57
C GLN A 104 -6.35 -5.42 0.07
N ASN A 105 -6.00 -6.40 -0.75
CA ASN A 105 -4.96 -7.38 -0.46
C ASN A 105 -3.82 -7.12 -1.43
N VAL A 106 -2.60 -7.01 -0.91
CA VAL A 106 -1.40 -6.84 -1.72
C VAL A 106 -0.43 -7.97 -1.47
N GLU A 107 0.26 -8.39 -2.52
CA GLU A 107 1.32 -9.39 -2.43
C GLU A 107 2.65 -8.73 -2.76
N ILE A 108 3.57 -8.76 -1.80
CA ILE A 108 4.92 -8.26 -1.99
C ILE A 108 5.87 -9.44 -2.07
N GLU A 109 6.61 -9.52 -3.18
CA GLU A 109 7.68 -10.49 -3.34
C GLU A 109 8.95 -9.95 -2.70
N PHE A 110 9.61 -10.76 -1.87
CA PHE A 110 10.95 -10.51 -1.38
C PHE A 110 11.92 -11.50 -2.05
N VAL A 111 12.80 -10.98 -2.89
CA VAL A 111 13.79 -11.77 -3.62
C VAL A 111 15.16 -11.67 -2.94
N THR A 112 15.80 -12.81 -2.70
CA THR A 112 17.16 -12.89 -2.13
C THR A 112 17.96 -14.02 -2.76
N THR A 113 19.29 -13.86 -2.80
CA THR A 113 20.22 -14.92 -3.22
C THR A 113 20.70 -15.78 -2.05
N THR A 114 20.35 -15.41 -0.82
CA THR A 114 20.77 -16.13 0.39
C THR A 114 19.68 -17.12 0.79
N HIS A 115 20.07 -18.37 1.07
CA HIS A 115 19.16 -19.35 1.65
C HIS A 115 18.83 -18.98 3.10
N ILE A 116 17.56 -18.70 3.36
CA ILE A 116 17.07 -18.20 4.65
C ILE A 116 15.86 -19.01 5.05
N SER A 117 15.79 -19.37 6.34
CA SER A 117 14.63 -20.07 6.87
C SER A 117 13.44 -19.13 7.05
N MET A 118 12.22 -19.65 6.94
CA MET A 118 10.98 -18.91 7.23
C MET A 118 11.01 -18.20 8.59
N ASN A 119 11.54 -18.86 9.62
CA ASN A 119 11.64 -18.29 10.97
C ASN A 119 12.64 -17.14 11.04
N GLU A 120 13.77 -17.25 10.35
CA GLU A 120 14.77 -16.19 10.28
C GLU A 120 14.24 -14.98 9.50
N PHE A 121 13.55 -15.20 8.38
CA PHE A 121 12.92 -14.12 7.63
C PHE A 121 11.87 -13.39 8.48
N LYS A 122 10.95 -14.13 9.10
CA LYS A 122 9.93 -13.58 10.03
C LYS A 122 10.54 -12.74 11.15
N LYS A 123 11.67 -13.18 11.71
CA LYS A 123 12.35 -12.48 12.80
C LYS A 123 12.98 -11.16 12.36
N ASN A 124 13.42 -11.07 11.11
CA ASN A 124 14.13 -9.90 10.59
C ASN A 124 13.22 -8.95 9.78
N LEU A 125 12.04 -9.38 9.35
CA LEU A 125 11.08 -8.55 8.64
C LEU A 125 10.52 -7.48 9.58
N LYS A 126 10.59 -6.23 9.12
CA LYS A 126 9.94 -5.09 9.75
C LYS A 126 8.92 -4.49 8.80
N VAL A 127 7.74 -4.20 9.34
CA VAL A 127 6.66 -3.49 8.68
C VAL A 127 6.42 -2.21 9.46
N VAL A 128 6.56 -1.07 8.80
CA VAL A 128 6.50 0.26 9.41
C VAL A 128 5.58 1.13 8.57
N THR A 129 4.81 2.01 9.17
CA THR A 129 4.02 3.03 8.46
C THR A 129 4.62 4.42 8.67
N ILE A 130 4.19 5.40 7.88
CA ILE A 130 4.64 6.79 8.12
C ILE A 130 4.28 7.28 9.53
N ARG A 131 3.21 6.74 10.12
CA ARG A 131 2.77 7.11 11.46
C ARG A 131 3.82 6.73 12.51
N ASP A 132 4.52 5.62 12.32
CA ASP A 132 5.53 5.13 13.27
C ASP A 132 6.84 5.94 13.20
N SER A 133 6.95 6.88 12.25
CA SER A 133 8.11 7.77 12.09
C SER A 133 7.98 9.12 12.84
N TYR A 134 6.84 9.36 13.50
CA TYR A 134 6.53 10.59 14.25
C TYR A 134 6.21 10.31 15.72
#